data_AF-A0A7V5S8K8-F1
#
_entry.id   AF-A0A7V5S8K8-F1
#
_cell.length_a   1.000
_cell.length_b   1.000
_cell.length_c   1.000
_cell.angle_alpha   90.00
_cell.angle_beta   90.00
_cell.angle_gamma   90.00
#
_symmetry.space_group_name_H-M   'P 1'
#
loop_
_entity.id
_entity.type
_entity.pdbx_description
1 polymer ?
#
loop_
_entity_poly.entity_id
_entity_poly.type
_entity_poly.pdbx_seq_one_letter_code
_entity_poly.pdbx_strand_id
1 'polypeptide(L)'
;MEIRLKTLAPLWTGGVDQTCDRLHETGLIGSLRWWYEALVRGLGGYACDPTSEDRCPDKDGKHCVACELFGCTGWARKFRLAVLDEKENPIQTQIQANQTILLRFIPLRPVAEQEWCLLDMTVRWIAEYGALGGKTVFKPTDEVARQNAIHHQDIGLIEYVRDNHPCTKTLATLTSYITLPKWRSGPHRYKDSQGKIHDYSWASLQNFWCVKGRYLARQNANASTFNRVVGRNESKNQAQRLAVDNHTNRWLAGSQQESKKVFSFKQPARTFGFVNPDLINFDNMKARLRGVWQNLDDQEFLTGEQILKALGASGGGQQ
;
A
#
# COMPACT_ATOMS: atom_id res chain seq x y z
N MET A 1 6.58 -19.91 -5.30
CA MET A 1 5.22 -19.56 -4.86
C MET A 1 4.48 -18.94 -6.03
N GLU A 2 3.19 -19.23 -6.17
CA GLU A 2 2.36 -18.69 -7.24
C GLU A 2 1.10 -18.07 -6.66
N ILE A 3 0.71 -16.89 -7.15
CA ILE A 3 -0.50 -16.21 -6.73
C ILE A 3 -1.28 -15.78 -7.98
N ARG A 4 -2.52 -16.24 -8.09
CA ARG A 4 -3.42 -15.86 -9.19
C ARG A 4 -4.27 -14.66 -8.79
N LEU A 5 -4.33 -13.66 -9.66
CA LEU A 5 -5.04 -12.41 -9.44
C LEU A 5 -5.91 -12.09 -10.64
N LYS A 6 -7.04 -11.42 -10.41
CA LYS A 6 -7.82 -10.77 -11.46
C LYS A 6 -7.70 -9.27 -11.30
N THR A 7 -7.37 -8.54 -12.36
CA THR A 7 -7.32 -7.09 -12.33
C THR A 7 -8.73 -6.50 -12.43
N LEU A 8 -9.08 -5.59 -11.53
CA LEU A 8 -10.34 -4.84 -11.56
C LEU A 8 -10.15 -3.47 -12.23
N ALA A 9 -8.92 -2.96 -12.18
CA ALA A 9 -8.45 -1.79 -12.90
C ALA A 9 -7.08 -2.10 -13.53
N PRO A 10 -6.62 -1.34 -14.55
CA PRO A 10 -5.30 -1.57 -15.13
C PRO A 10 -4.19 -1.50 -14.07
N LEU A 11 -3.15 -2.33 -14.21
CA LEU A 11 -1.95 -2.18 -13.40
C LEU A 11 -0.97 -1.28 -14.13
N TRP A 12 -0.54 -0.22 -13.46
CA TRP A 12 0.49 0.65 -13.98
C TRP A 12 1.81 0.34 -13.29
N THR A 13 2.84 0.15 -14.10
CA THR A 13 4.19 -0.15 -13.62
C THR A 13 5.17 0.82 -14.26
N GLY A 14 5.87 1.58 -13.44
CA GLY A 14 6.81 2.59 -13.92
C GLY A 14 8.15 1.97 -14.27
N GLY A 15 8.66 2.29 -15.46
CA GLY A 15 10.06 2.13 -15.80
C GLY A 15 10.93 3.20 -15.15
N VAL A 16 12.23 3.19 -15.48
CA VAL A 16 13.23 4.15 -14.95
C VAL A 16 12.80 5.60 -15.18
N ASP A 17 12.15 5.88 -16.32
CA ASP A 17 11.69 7.22 -16.70
C ASP A 17 10.30 7.57 -16.16
N GLN A 18 9.75 6.77 -15.24
CA GLN A 18 8.38 6.90 -14.72
C GLN A 18 7.28 6.83 -15.79
N THR A 19 7.58 6.21 -16.93
CA THR A 19 6.64 5.89 -18.01
C THR A 19 6.21 4.42 -17.92
N CYS A 20 5.09 4.08 -18.55
CA CYS A 20 4.64 2.69 -18.72
C CYS A 20 4.47 2.44 -20.21
N ASP A 21 5.59 2.22 -20.89
CA ASP A 21 5.68 1.70 -22.25
C ASP A 21 5.40 0.19 -22.31
N ARG A 22 5.66 -0.51 -21.20
CA ARG A 22 5.50 -1.96 -21.04
C ARG A 22 5.28 -2.34 -19.59
N LEU A 23 5.12 -3.65 -19.33
CA LEU A 23 5.15 -4.16 -17.97
C LEU A 23 6.58 -4.05 -17.40
N HIS A 24 6.71 -3.31 -16.31
CA HIS A 24 7.94 -3.21 -15.54
C HIS A 24 7.80 -4.01 -14.25
N GLU A 25 8.33 -5.22 -14.24
CA GLU A 25 8.31 -6.11 -13.06
C GLU A 25 8.89 -5.43 -11.81
N THR A 26 9.91 -4.59 -11.99
CA THR A 26 10.54 -3.79 -10.92
C THR A 26 9.54 -2.85 -10.23
N GLY A 27 8.61 -2.27 -10.99
CA GLY A 27 7.54 -1.43 -10.45
C GLY A 27 6.55 -2.20 -9.57
N LEU A 28 6.17 -3.43 -9.98
CA LEU A 28 5.35 -4.31 -9.14
C LEU A 28 6.09 -4.75 -7.88
N ILE A 29 7.36 -5.14 -8.01
CA ILE A 29 8.20 -5.54 -6.89
C ILE A 29 8.32 -4.39 -5.88
N GLY A 30 8.51 -3.15 -6.34
CA GLY A 30 8.57 -1.97 -5.49
C GLY A 30 7.27 -1.72 -4.74
N SER A 31 6.12 -1.85 -5.41
CA SER A 31 4.81 -1.72 -4.75
C SER A 31 4.57 -2.83 -3.73
N LEU A 32 4.86 -4.09 -4.07
CA LEU A 32 4.77 -5.22 -3.15
C LEU A 32 5.67 -5.03 -1.93
N ARG A 33 6.91 -4.56 -2.13
CA ARG A 33 7.84 -4.27 -1.07
C ARG A 33 7.29 -3.23 -0.10
N TRP A 34 6.73 -2.12 -0.61
CA TRP A 34 6.20 -1.06 0.24
C TRP A 34 5.06 -1.55 1.15
N TRP A 35 4.13 -2.33 0.59
CA TRP A 35 3.05 -2.95 1.37
C TRP A 35 3.59 -4.00 2.36
N TYR A 36 4.59 -4.78 1.95
CA TYR A 36 5.24 -5.77 2.83
C TYR A 36 5.92 -5.09 4.02
N GLU A 37 6.64 -3.99 3.79
CA GLU A 37 7.25 -3.18 4.86
C GLU A 37 6.18 -2.65 5.83
N ALA A 38 5.05 -2.14 5.33
CA ALA A 38 3.95 -1.69 6.17
C ALA A 38 3.31 -2.82 6.98
N LEU A 39 3.20 -4.04 6.41
CA LEU A 39 2.73 -5.22 7.12
C LEU A 39 3.71 -5.61 8.25
N VAL A 40 5.01 -5.67 7.95
CA VAL A 40 6.07 -5.99 8.93
C VAL A 40 6.03 -5.01 10.10
N ARG A 41 5.92 -3.70 9.84
CA ARG A 41 5.78 -2.70 10.90
C ARG A 41 4.51 -2.91 11.71
N GLY A 42 3.40 -3.26 11.07
CA GLY A 42 2.14 -3.53 11.75
C GLY A 42 2.15 -4.79 12.61
N LEU A 43 2.98 -5.77 12.28
CA LEU A 43 3.20 -6.98 13.08
C LEU A 43 4.22 -6.78 14.22
N GLY A 44 4.78 -5.57 14.38
CA GLY A 44 5.77 -5.25 15.41
C GLY A 44 7.22 -5.54 15.01
N GLY A 45 7.48 -5.94 13.77
CA GLY A 45 8.82 -6.08 13.23
C GLY A 45 9.39 -4.73 12.77
N TYR A 46 10.71 -4.68 12.56
CA TYR A 46 11.36 -3.52 11.96
C TYR A 46 11.46 -3.69 10.45
N ALA A 47 11.09 -2.64 9.69
CA ALA A 47 11.38 -2.50 8.26
C ALA A 47 11.91 -1.09 8.02
N CYS A 48 13.13 -0.99 7.47
CA CYS A 48 13.78 0.29 7.19
C CYS A 48 13.03 1.10 6.14
N ASP A 49 13.37 2.37 6.00
CA ASP A 49 13.09 3.15 4.79
C ASP A 49 14.28 3.00 3.82
N PRO A 50 14.11 2.33 2.67
CA PRO A 50 15.21 2.10 1.72
C PRO A 50 15.66 3.38 0.98
N THR A 51 14.91 4.47 1.09
CA THR A 51 15.19 5.75 0.43
C THR A 51 15.86 6.78 1.35
N SER A 52 16.15 6.42 2.60
CA SER A 52 16.71 7.31 3.60
C SER A 52 18.05 6.85 4.17
N GLU A 53 18.56 7.61 5.13
CA GLU A 53 19.75 7.27 5.92
C GLU A 53 19.54 6.05 6.83
N ASP A 54 18.29 5.64 7.07
CA ASP A 54 17.97 4.45 7.87
C ASP A 54 17.96 3.15 7.05
N ARG A 55 18.47 3.17 5.81
CA ARG A 55 18.51 2.00 4.90
C ARG A 55 19.36 0.83 5.43
N CYS A 56 19.00 -0.39 5.05
CA CYS A 56 19.77 -1.60 5.35
C CYS A 56 21.00 -1.78 4.43
N PRO A 57 22.02 -2.54 4.86
CA PRO A 57 22.19 -3.10 6.21
C PRO A 57 22.54 -2.02 7.25
N ASP A 58 22.45 -2.34 8.54
CA ASP A 58 23.05 -1.52 9.59
C ASP A 58 24.58 -1.73 9.68
N LYS A 59 25.21 -1.03 10.63
CA LYS A 59 26.65 -1.11 10.90
C LYS A 59 27.16 -2.51 11.26
N ASP A 60 26.28 -3.38 11.75
CA ASP A 60 26.60 -4.76 12.14
C ASP A 60 26.28 -5.74 11.00
N GLY A 61 25.93 -5.23 9.81
CA GLY A 61 25.59 -6.03 8.64
C GLY A 61 24.17 -6.61 8.67
N LYS A 62 23.35 -6.29 9.68
CA LYS A 62 21.98 -6.81 9.77
C LYS A 62 21.06 -6.06 8.83
N HIS A 63 20.18 -6.79 8.18
CA HIS A 63 19.08 -6.22 7.40
C HIS A 63 17.73 -6.63 8.01
N CYS A 64 16.69 -5.85 7.71
CA CYS A 64 15.33 -6.20 8.09
C CYS A 64 14.78 -7.37 7.26
N VAL A 65 13.68 -7.98 7.69
CA VAL A 65 13.01 -9.08 6.98
C VAL A 65 12.50 -8.68 5.59
N ALA A 66 12.18 -7.41 5.36
CA ALA A 66 11.79 -6.91 4.03
C ALA A 66 13.00 -6.89 3.08
N CYS A 67 14.13 -6.33 3.53
CA CYS A 67 15.39 -6.34 2.78
C CYS A 67 15.93 -7.75 2.56
N GLU A 68 15.70 -8.66 3.50
CA GLU A 68 16.07 -10.08 3.34
C GLU A 68 15.42 -10.70 2.10
N LEU A 69 14.11 -10.47 1.92
CA LEU A 69 13.33 -11.03 0.82
C LEU A 69 13.50 -10.24 -0.49
N PHE A 70 13.36 -8.91 -0.42
CA PHE A 70 13.32 -8.00 -1.58
C PHE A 70 14.70 -7.42 -1.98
N GLY A 71 15.74 -7.67 -1.19
CA GLY A 71 17.08 -7.13 -1.44
C GLY A 71 17.32 -5.74 -0.84
N CYS A 72 18.59 -5.40 -0.67
CA CYS A 72 19.09 -4.06 -0.34
C CYS A 72 20.53 -3.89 -0.85
N THR A 73 21.18 -2.79 -0.51
CA THR A 73 22.60 -2.60 -0.84
C THR A 73 23.42 -3.78 -0.32
N GLY A 74 24.22 -4.40 -1.19
CA GLY A 74 25.03 -5.58 -0.85
C GLY A 74 24.25 -6.89 -0.68
N TRP A 75 22.93 -6.91 -0.87
CA TRP A 75 22.09 -8.10 -0.74
C TRP A 75 21.08 -8.20 -1.87
N ALA A 76 21.26 -9.16 -2.79
CA ALA A 76 20.29 -9.40 -3.85
C ALA A 76 18.92 -9.84 -3.27
N ARG A 77 17.84 -9.72 -4.04
CA ARG A 77 16.54 -10.32 -3.67
C ARG A 77 16.61 -11.85 -3.67
N LYS A 78 15.75 -12.53 -2.91
CA LYS A 78 15.69 -14.01 -2.87
C LYS A 78 14.88 -14.65 -3.98
N PHE A 79 14.19 -13.87 -4.82
CA PHE A 79 13.31 -14.39 -5.86
C PHE A 79 13.39 -13.60 -7.16
N ARG A 80 13.10 -14.26 -8.27
CA ARG A 80 12.69 -13.65 -9.54
C ARG A 80 11.16 -13.64 -9.60
N LEU A 81 10.58 -12.52 -10.04
CA LEU A 81 9.15 -12.44 -10.33
C LEU A 81 8.98 -12.69 -11.83
N ALA A 82 8.03 -13.53 -12.21
CA ALA A 82 7.51 -13.61 -13.56
C ALA A 82 6.01 -13.32 -13.50
N VAL A 83 5.51 -12.52 -14.45
CA VAL A 83 4.09 -12.19 -14.56
C VAL A 83 3.54 -12.83 -15.82
N LEU A 84 2.61 -13.75 -15.66
CA LEU A 84 2.12 -14.62 -16.73
C LEU A 84 0.61 -14.45 -16.95
N ASP A 85 0.14 -14.77 -18.15
CA ASP A 85 -1.29 -14.89 -18.45
C ASP A 85 -1.86 -16.25 -17.99
N GLU A 86 -3.15 -16.49 -18.25
CA GLU A 86 -3.82 -17.77 -17.91
C GLU A 86 -3.25 -18.99 -18.63
N LYS A 87 -2.55 -18.78 -19.75
CA LYS A 87 -1.87 -19.83 -20.52
C LYS A 87 -0.40 -19.94 -20.13
N GLU A 88 -0.01 -19.31 -19.03
CA GLU A 88 1.35 -19.24 -18.50
C GLU A 88 2.39 -18.56 -19.41
N ASN A 89 1.95 -17.74 -20.37
CA ASN A 89 2.86 -16.97 -21.21
C ASN A 89 3.27 -15.67 -20.51
N PRO A 90 4.55 -15.23 -20.64
CA PRO A 90 4.99 -13.95 -20.08
C PRO A 90 4.21 -12.77 -20.65
N ILE A 91 3.68 -11.93 -19.76
CA ILE A 91 3.06 -10.66 -20.13
C ILE A 91 4.16 -9.61 -20.28
N GLN A 92 4.26 -9.01 -21.46
CA GLN A 92 5.22 -7.93 -21.73
C GLN A 92 4.55 -6.56 -21.79
N THR A 93 3.28 -6.48 -22.14
CA THR A 93 2.52 -5.23 -22.27
C THR A 93 1.94 -4.79 -20.92
N GLN A 94 1.50 -3.54 -20.84
CA GLN A 94 0.76 -3.05 -19.67
C GLN A 94 -0.48 -3.93 -19.42
N ILE A 95 -0.66 -4.37 -18.17
CA ILE A 95 -1.77 -5.22 -17.74
C ILE A 95 -3.05 -4.38 -17.69
N GLN A 96 -4.06 -4.80 -18.44
CA GLN A 96 -5.35 -4.10 -18.54
C GLN A 96 -6.29 -4.53 -17.42
N ALA A 97 -7.44 -3.84 -17.29
CA ALA A 97 -8.52 -4.29 -16.42
C ALA A 97 -9.15 -5.60 -16.93
N ASN A 98 -9.79 -6.35 -16.03
CA ASN A 98 -10.47 -7.62 -16.31
C ASN A 98 -9.57 -8.71 -16.90
N GLN A 99 -8.28 -8.69 -16.53
CA GLN A 99 -7.30 -9.69 -16.94
C GLN A 99 -6.93 -10.57 -15.74
N THR A 100 -6.94 -11.88 -15.92
CA THR A 100 -6.34 -12.80 -14.95
C THR A 100 -4.84 -12.88 -15.21
N ILE A 101 -4.06 -12.75 -14.14
CA ILE A 101 -2.60 -12.84 -14.18
C ILE A 101 -2.10 -13.81 -13.11
N LEU A 102 -0.94 -14.40 -13.36
CA LEU A 102 -0.22 -15.25 -12.42
C LEU A 102 1.08 -14.56 -12.01
N LEU A 103 1.21 -14.23 -10.72
CA LEU A 103 2.47 -13.79 -10.13
C LEU A 103 3.26 -15.02 -9.68
N ARG A 104 4.27 -15.40 -10.46
CA ARG A 104 5.15 -16.54 -10.18
C ARG A 104 6.45 -16.05 -9.52
N PHE A 105 6.59 -16.31 -8.23
CA PHE A 105 7.79 -16.03 -7.45
C PHE A 105 8.72 -17.24 -7.46
N ILE A 106 9.78 -17.15 -8.25
CA ILE A 106 10.78 -18.20 -8.48
C ILE A 106 11.94 -17.98 -7.50
N PRO A 107 12.19 -18.87 -6.54
CA PRO A 107 13.28 -18.71 -5.59
C PRO A 107 14.64 -18.75 -6.31
N LEU A 108 15.49 -17.78 -5.98
CA LEU A 108 16.90 -17.71 -6.38
C LEU A 108 17.82 -18.18 -5.24
N ARG A 109 17.29 -18.18 -4.01
CA ARG A 109 17.92 -18.62 -2.76
C ARG A 109 16.84 -19.23 -1.85
N PRO A 110 17.21 -19.93 -0.77
CA PRO A 110 16.24 -20.42 0.20
C PRO A 110 15.37 -19.28 0.76
N VAL A 111 14.05 -19.45 0.67
CA VAL A 111 13.04 -18.54 1.23
C VAL A 111 12.29 -19.32 2.29
N ALA A 112 12.29 -18.83 3.52
CA ALA A 112 11.59 -19.46 4.63
C ALA A 112 10.08 -19.42 4.42
N GLU A 113 9.36 -20.39 4.98
CA GLU A 113 7.90 -20.45 4.88
C GLU A 113 7.22 -19.18 5.43
N GLN A 114 7.78 -18.59 6.49
CA GLN A 114 7.30 -17.34 7.07
C GLN A 114 7.45 -16.17 6.09
N GLU A 115 8.52 -16.11 5.30
CA GLU A 115 8.70 -15.08 4.27
C GLU A 115 7.66 -15.23 3.16
N TRP A 116 7.35 -16.46 2.73
CA TRP A 116 6.27 -16.72 1.77
C TRP A 116 4.90 -16.35 2.32
N CYS A 117 4.62 -16.72 3.57
CA CYS A 117 3.40 -16.38 4.27
C CYS A 117 3.17 -14.87 4.40
N LEU A 118 4.22 -14.11 4.75
CA LEU A 118 4.15 -12.65 4.84
C LEU A 118 3.88 -12.04 3.46
N LEU A 119 4.49 -12.57 2.40
CA LEU A 119 4.26 -12.10 1.04
C LEU A 119 2.84 -12.39 0.55
N ASP A 120 2.33 -13.60 0.80
CA ASP A 120 0.92 -13.95 0.52
C ASP A 120 -0.05 -13.03 1.28
N MET A 121 0.16 -12.86 2.58
CA MET A 121 -0.66 -11.98 3.42
C MET A 121 -0.62 -10.53 2.93
N THR A 122 0.53 -10.07 2.43
CA THR A 122 0.68 -8.76 1.79
C THR A 122 -0.20 -8.65 0.54
N VAL A 123 -0.18 -9.65 -0.35
CA VAL A 123 -1.00 -9.61 -1.57
C VAL A 123 -2.49 -9.67 -1.26
N ARG A 124 -2.91 -10.49 -0.27
CA ARG A 124 -4.30 -10.51 0.21
C ARG A 124 -4.71 -9.16 0.81
N TRP A 125 -3.85 -8.52 1.58
CA TRP A 125 -4.11 -7.18 2.11
C TRP A 125 -4.32 -6.15 0.98
N ILE A 126 -3.46 -6.17 -0.02
CA ILE A 126 -3.57 -5.29 -1.20
C ILE A 126 -4.88 -5.53 -1.94
N ALA A 127 -5.21 -6.79 -2.25
CA ALA A 127 -6.41 -7.12 -3.01
C ALA A 127 -7.69 -6.69 -2.27
N GLU A 128 -7.77 -6.95 -0.97
CA GLU A 128 -8.97 -6.70 -0.19
C GLU A 128 -9.12 -5.23 0.25
N TYR A 129 -8.02 -4.53 0.52
CA TYR A 129 -8.09 -3.23 1.20
C TYR A 129 -7.23 -2.13 0.56
N GLY A 130 -6.27 -2.50 -0.30
CA GLY A 130 -5.28 -1.61 -0.89
C GLY A 130 -5.40 -1.48 -2.41
N ALA A 131 -4.25 -1.20 -3.04
CA ALA A 131 -4.04 -1.16 -4.49
C ALA A 131 -2.57 -1.47 -4.84
N LEU A 132 -2.33 -2.08 -6.00
CA LEU A 132 -1.03 -2.53 -6.48
C LEU A 132 -0.48 -1.66 -7.61
N GLY A 133 0.82 -1.41 -7.61
CA GLY A 133 1.52 -0.69 -8.68
C GLY A 133 1.64 0.82 -8.45
N GLY A 134 2.01 1.54 -9.51
CA GLY A 134 2.14 2.99 -9.51
C GLY A 134 0.86 3.69 -9.96
N LYS A 135 0.82 5.02 -9.85
CA LYS A 135 -0.32 5.89 -10.22
C LYS A 135 -1.66 5.55 -9.54
N THR A 136 -1.69 4.65 -8.57
CA THR A 136 -2.80 4.38 -7.62
C THR A 136 -3.26 5.63 -6.85
N VAL A 137 -2.48 6.69 -6.92
CA VAL A 137 -2.71 8.01 -6.34
C VAL A 137 -3.65 8.90 -7.16
N PHE A 138 -4.05 8.50 -8.36
CA PHE A 138 -5.02 9.24 -9.16
C PHE A 138 -6.37 9.37 -8.44
N LYS A 139 -7.05 10.50 -8.67
CA LYS A 139 -8.21 10.89 -7.86
C LYS A 139 -9.46 10.77 -8.71
N PRO A 140 -10.50 10.04 -8.27
CA PRO A 140 -11.76 9.97 -8.99
C PRO A 140 -12.40 11.34 -9.25
N THR A 141 -13.17 11.43 -10.32
CA THR A 141 -14.00 12.58 -10.65
C THR A 141 -15.44 12.15 -10.93
N ASP A 142 -16.41 12.97 -10.53
CA ASP A 142 -17.81 12.84 -10.94
C ASP A 142 -18.16 13.85 -12.05
N GLU A 143 -17.17 14.64 -12.50
CA GLU A 143 -17.30 15.52 -13.66
C GLU A 143 -17.34 14.69 -14.95
N VAL A 144 -18.53 14.59 -15.58
CA VAL A 144 -18.75 13.82 -16.82
C VAL A 144 -17.74 14.17 -17.91
N ALA A 145 -17.46 15.46 -18.12
CA ALA A 145 -16.52 15.94 -19.14
C ALA A 145 -15.06 15.48 -18.93
N ARG A 146 -14.72 14.96 -17.74
CA ARG A 146 -13.34 14.59 -17.36
C ARG A 146 -13.21 13.12 -16.96
N GLN A 147 -14.29 12.34 -17.04
CA GLN A 147 -14.30 10.93 -16.61
C GLN A 147 -13.28 10.06 -17.37
N ASN A 148 -12.97 10.42 -18.62
CA ASN A 148 -12.02 9.69 -19.46
C ASN A 148 -10.57 10.14 -19.28
N ALA A 149 -10.30 11.19 -18.51
CA ALA A 149 -8.94 11.67 -18.32
C ALA A 149 -8.15 10.68 -17.45
N ILE A 150 -6.93 10.33 -17.88
CA ILE A 150 -6.13 9.28 -17.25
C ILE A 150 -5.90 9.49 -15.74
N HIS A 151 -5.72 10.74 -15.30
CA HIS A 151 -5.51 11.08 -13.88
C HIS A 151 -6.77 11.02 -13.01
N HIS A 152 -7.90 10.61 -13.60
CA HIS A 152 -9.17 10.33 -12.92
C HIS A 152 -9.61 8.86 -13.02
N GLN A 153 -8.84 8.01 -13.71
CA GLN A 153 -9.11 6.58 -13.80
C GLN A 153 -8.56 5.86 -12.56
N ASP A 154 -9.28 4.81 -12.14
CA ASP A 154 -8.78 3.88 -11.15
C ASP A 154 -7.64 3.05 -11.74
N ILE A 155 -6.60 2.80 -10.94
CA ILE A 155 -5.41 2.05 -11.32
C ILE A 155 -5.01 1.18 -10.13
N GLY A 156 -4.66 -0.08 -10.37
CA GLY A 156 -4.06 -0.93 -9.33
C GLY A 156 -5.03 -1.77 -8.50
N LEU A 157 -6.35 -1.73 -8.77
CA LEU A 157 -7.29 -2.60 -8.09
C LEU A 157 -7.19 -4.03 -8.62
N ILE A 158 -7.06 -4.98 -7.69
CA ILE A 158 -6.94 -6.40 -7.96
C ILE A 158 -7.87 -7.20 -7.05
N GLU A 159 -8.24 -8.38 -7.50
CA GLU A 159 -8.95 -9.41 -6.76
C GLU A 159 -8.04 -10.63 -6.63
N TYR A 160 -8.03 -11.23 -5.44
CA TYR A 160 -7.25 -12.43 -5.17
C TYR A 160 -8.08 -13.66 -5.57
N VAL A 161 -7.58 -14.46 -6.53
CA VAL A 161 -8.28 -15.67 -7.00
C VAL A 161 -7.93 -16.83 -6.07
N ARG A 162 -8.93 -17.33 -5.34
CA ARG A 162 -8.75 -18.30 -4.25
C ARG A 162 -8.71 -19.74 -4.77
N ASP A 163 -7.54 -20.21 -5.19
CA ASP A 163 -7.37 -21.59 -5.63
C ASP A 163 -6.63 -22.47 -4.60
N ASN A 164 -5.74 -21.89 -3.78
CA ASN A 164 -5.16 -22.50 -2.57
C ASN A 164 -4.35 -21.43 -1.83
N HIS A 165 -4.55 -21.26 -0.52
CA HIS A 165 -3.72 -20.34 0.27
C HIS A 165 -2.35 -21.00 0.49
N PRO A 166 -1.23 -20.41 0.02
CA PRO A 166 0.09 -21.00 0.19
C PRO A 166 0.59 -20.91 1.64
N CYS A 167 -0.05 -20.11 2.49
CA CYS A 167 0.38 -19.90 3.86
C CYS A 167 -0.32 -20.84 4.86
N THR A 168 0.48 -21.55 5.67
CA THR A 168 0.02 -22.44 6.74
C THR A 168 0.42 -21.94 8.15
N LYS A 169 1.05 -20.77 8.25
CA LYS A 169 1.56 -20.23 9.52
C LYS A 169 0.54 -19.33 10.20
N THR A 170 0.47 -19.43 11.52
CA THR A 170 -0.36 -18.54 12.33
C THR A 170 0.25 -17.15 12.42
N LEU A 171 -0.58 -16.16 12.73
CA LEU A 171 -0.13 -14.79 12.97
C LEU A 171 0.96 -14.71 14.05
N ALA A 172 0.81 -15.46 15.13
CA ALA A 172 1.80 -15.53 16.21
C ALA A 172 3.16 -16.03 15.70
N THR A 173 3.18 -17.09 14.87
CA THR A 173 4.43 -17.59 14.28
C THR A 173 5.10 -16.56 13.37
N LEU A 174 4.32 -15.80 12.59
CA LEU A 174 4.86 -14.73 11.75
C LEU A 174 5.43 -13.58 12.59
N THR A 175 4.72 -13.15 13.63
CA THR A 175 5.19 -12.13 14.58
C THR A 175 6.48 -12.55 15.28
N SER A 176 6.57 -13.80 15.76
CA SER A 176 7.81 -14.32 16.37
C SER A 176 8.96 -14.35 15.37
N TYR A 177 8.70 -14.69 14.09
CA TYR A 177 9.74 -14.75 13.06
C TYR A 177 10.34 -13.38 12.76
N ILE A 178 9.51 -12.33 12.61
CA ILE A 178 10.00 -10.99 12.24
C ILE A 178 10.65 -10.23 13.40
N THR A 179 10.48 -10.70 14.64
CA THR A 179 11.08 -10.11 15.85
C THR A 179 12.35 -10.83 16.31
N LEU A 180 12.81 -11.85 15.57
CA LEU A 180 14.05 -12.57 15.89
C LEU A 180 15.27 -11.62 15.96
N PRO A 181 16.18 -11.79 16.95
CA PRO A 181 17.36 -10.93 17.12
C PRO A 181 18.34 -10.86 15.95
N LYS A 182 18.22 -11.79 14.99
CA LYS A 182 19.02 -11.80 13.76
C LYS A 182 18.65 -10.67 12.81
N TRP A 183 17.41 -10.17 12.88
CA TRP A 183 16.98 -9.04 12.07
C TRP A 183 17.45 -7.73 12.65
N ARG A 184 17.62 -6.74 11.78
CA ARG A 184 17.81 -5.35 12.22
C ARG A 184 16.60 -4.88 13.02
N SER A 185 16.84 -4.08 14.06
CA SER A 185 15.83 -3.39 14.86
C SER A 185 16.09 -1.88 14.85
N GLY A 186 15.07 -1.07 15.14
CA GLY A 186 15.21 0.38 15.22
C GLY A 186 13.88 1.09 15.48
N PRO A 187 13.90 2.42 15.70
CA PRO A 187 12.74 3.20 16.11
C PRO A 187 11.85 3.68 14.96
N HIS A 188 12.13 3.27 13.70
CA HIS A 188 11.50 3.82 12.48
C HIS A 188 11.60 5.35 12.35
N ARG A 189 12.72 5.89 12.82
CA ARG A 189 13.03 7.31 12.83
C ARG A 189 14.49 7.52 12.43
N TYR A 190 14.75 8.58 11.66
CA TYR A 190 16.11 8.99 11.33
C TYR A 190 16.25 10.51 11.31
N LYS A 191 17.50 10.96 11.38
CA LYS A 191 17.87 12.37 11.26
C LYS A 191 18.56 12.55 9.92
N ASP A 192 18.07 13.47 9.08
CA ASP A 192 18.72 13.77 7.82
C ASP A 192 19.99 14.62 8.00
N SER A 193 20.69 14.90 6.90
CA SER A 193 21.92 15.71 6.89
C SER A 193 21.72 17.15 7.37
N GLN A 194 20.49 17.66 7.36
CA GLN A 194 20.12 19.00 7.84
C GLN A 194 19.69 18.97 9.32
N GLY A 195 19.66 17.80 9.92
CA GLY A 195 19.30 17.59 11.29
C GLY A 195 17.79 17.49 11.56
N LYS A 196 16.96 17.42 10.51
CA LYS A 196 15.52 17.22 10.64
C LYS A 196 15.24 15.75 10.95
N ILE A 197 14.36 15.52 11.92
CA ILE A 197 13.89 14.19 12.29
C ILE A 197 12.75 13.79 11.36
N HIS A 198 12.86 12.60 10.78
CA HIS A 198 11.85 11.97 9.95
C HIS A 198 11.34 10.72 10.65
N ASP A 199 10.03 10.64 10.83
CA ASP A 199 9.33 9.49 11.39
C ASP A 199 8.47 8.84 10.31
N TYR A 200 8.71 7.56 10.07
CA TYR A 200 7.96 6.76 9.11
C TYR A 200 7.22 5.58 9.75
N SER A 201 7.14 5.54 11.08
CA SER A 201 6.34 4.55 11.85
C SER A 201 4.84 4.59 11.51
N TRP A 202 4.33 5.76 11.06
CA TRP A 202 2.97 5.91 10.57
C TRP A 202 2.65 4.97 9.39
N ALA A 203 3.65 4.59 8.59
CA ALA A 203 3.50 3.69 7.45
C ALA A 203 3.49 2.22 7.92
N SER A 204 2.49 1.88 8.72
CA SER A 204 2.30 0.60 9.40
C SER A 204 0.85 0.16 9.25
N LEU A 205 0.62 -1.15 9.08
CA LEU A 205 -0.75 -1.70 9.07
C LEU A 205 -1.52 -1.32 10.34
N GLN A 206 -0.89 -1.16 11.51
CA GLN A 206 -1.60 -0.72 12.72
C GLN A 206 -2.20 0.69 12.61
N ASN A 207 -1.63 1.53 11.75
CA ASN A 207 -2.09 2.90 11.49
C ASN A 207 -2.96 2.99 10.22
N PHE A 208 -3.25 1.86 9.58
CA PHE A 208 -4.04 1.80 8.36
C PHE A 208 -5.54 1.86 8.67
N TRP A 209 -6.32 2.38 7.73
CA TRP A 209 -7.78 2.30 7.75
C TRP A 209 -8.34 2.11 6.35
N CYS A 210 -9.52 1.50 6.24
CA CYS A 210 -10.21 1.29 4.97
C CYS A 210 -11.73 1.39 5.15
N VAL A 211 -12.39 2.05 4.19
CA VAL A 211 -13.84 2.06 4.01
C VAL A 211 -14.13 1.44 2.65
N LYS A 212 -14.76 0.26 2.66
CA LYS A 212 -15.22 -0.42 1.45
C LYS A 212 -16.56 0.19 1.01
N GLY A 213 -16.82 0.23 -0.30
CA GLY A 213 -18.10 0.70 -0.87
C GLY A 213 -18.25 2.22 -0.97
N ARG A 214 -17.28 3.01 -0.49
CA ARG A 214 -17.32 4.48 -0.58
C ARG A 214 -16.06 5.06 -1.19
N TYR A 215 -16.23 6.14 -1.96
CA TYR A 215 -15.15 6.85 -2.63
C TYR A 215 -15.24 8.36 -2.47
N LEU A 216 -14.07 8.99 -2.35
CA LEU A 216 -13.88 10.43 -2.38
C LEU A 216 -13.55 10.87 -3.81
N ALA A 217 -14.10 12.01 -4.23
CA ALA A 217 -13.93 12.49 -5.59
C ALA A 217 -13.87 14.02 -5.67
N ARG A 218 -13.55 14.51 -6.86
CA ARG A 218 -13.93 15.85 -7.27
C ARG A 218 -15.33 15.79 -7.88
N GLN A 219 -16.30 16.45 -7.24
CA GLN A 219 -17.67 16.48 -7.75
C GLN A 219 -17.81 17.48 -8.90
N ASN A 220 -17.24 18.68 -8.74
CA ASN A 220 -17.31 19.74 -9.74
C ASN A 220 -16.18 20.79 -9.56
N ALA A 221 -16.32 21.94 -10.22
CA ALA A 221 -15.36 23.04 -10.14
C ALA A 221 -15.19 23.61 -8.72
N ASN A 222 -16.25 23.56 -7.91
CA ASN A 222 -16.31 24.21 -6.59
C ASN A 222 -16.37 23.23 -5.42
N ALA A 223 -16.72 21.96 -5.66
CA ALA A 223 -16.86 20.92 -4.64
C ALA A 223 -15.89 19.75 -4.87
N SER A 224 -15.26 19.29 -3.78
CA SER A 224 -14.40 18.11 -3.77
C SER A 224 -14.34 17.48 -2.38
N THR A 225 -15.10 16.39 -2.19
CA THR A 225 -15.06 15.59 -0.96
C THR A 225 -13.64 15.09 -0.64
N PHE A 226 -12.86 14.75 -1.68
CA PHE A 226 -11.45 14.40 -1.49
C PHE A 226 -10.67 15.55 -0.85
N ASN A 227 -10.74 16.76 -1.41
CA ASN A 227 -10.00 17.90 -0.89
C ASN A 227 -10.48 18.29 0.51
N ARG A 228 -11.79 18.25 0.77
CA ARG A 228 -12.36 18.53 2.09
C ARG A 228 -11.76 17.60 3.15
N VAL A 229 -11.71 16.29 2.89
CA VAL A 229 -11.16 15.29 3.82
C VAL A 229 -9.68 15.54 4.13
N VAL A 230 -8.86 15.80 3.09
CA VAL A 230 -7.41 16.05 3.28
C VAL A 230 -7.08 17.48 3.71
N GLY A 231 -8.08 18.33 3.96
CA GLY A 231 -7.90 19.71 4.46
C GLY A 231 -7.47 20.74 3.41
N ARG A 232 -7.71 20.48 2.12
CA ARG A 232 -7.48 21.42 1.00
C ARG A 232 -8.77 22.15 0.64
N ASN A 233 -8.62 23.33 0.01
CA ASN A 233 -9.75 24.04 -0.57
C ASN A 233 -10.40 23.20 -1.69
N GLU A 234 -11.73 23.26 -1.76
CA GLU A 234 -12.51 22.44 -2.70
C GLU A 234 -12.47 23.00 -4.13
N SER A 235 -12.53 24.33 -4.27
CA SER A 235 -12.49 25.02 -5.57
C SER A 235 -11.21 24.66 -6.34
N LYS A 236 -11.36 24.35 -7.63
CA LYS A 236 -10.23 23.98 -8.52
C LYS A 236 -9.10 24.99 -8.50
N ASN A 237 -9.45 26.28 -8.53
CA ASN A 237 -8.47 27.38 -8.62
C ASN A 237 -7.62 27.50 -7.34
N GLN A 238 -8.04 26.87 -6.25
CA GLN A 238 -7.35 26.89 -4.96
C GLN A 238 -7.04 25.47 -4.45
N ALA A 239 -7.18 24.44 -5.30
CA ALA A 239 -7.13 23.04 -4.89
C ALA A 239 -5.77 22.56 -4.35
N GLN A 240 -4.71 23.38 -4.49
CA GLN A 240 -3.39 23.13 -3.91
C GLN A 240 -3.17 23.83 -2.57
N ARG A 241 -4.05 24.74 -2.17
CA ARG A 241 -3.97 25.49 -0.91
C ARG A 241 -4.74 24.74 0.18
N LEU A 242 -4.20 24.77 1.40
CA LEU A 242 -4.92 24.29 2.57
C LEU A 242 -6.06 25.24 2.93
N ALA A 243 -7.17 24.68 3.41
CA ALA A 243 -8.28 25.47 3.94
C ALA A 243 -7.91 26.10 5.29
N VAL A 244 -7.19 25.34 6.12
CA VAL A 244 -6.52 25.81 7.34
C VAL A 244 -5.11 25.24 7.34
N ASP A 245 -4.09 26.10 7.47
CA ASP A 245 -2.70 25.67 7.52
C ASP A 245 -2.33 25.16 8.93
N ASN A 246 -2.36 23.85 9.12
CA ASN A 246 -1.94 23.19 10.35
C ASN A 246 -1.18 21.89 10.03
N HIS A 247 -0.46 21.34 11.01
CA HIS A 247 0.39 20.16 10.84
C HIS A 247 -0.37 18.95 10.28
N THR A 248 -1.59 18.70 10.77
CA THR A 248 -2.45 17.60 10.30
C THR A 248 -2.83 17.73 8.83
N ASN A 249 -3.26 18.92 8.40
CA ASN A 249 -3.67 19.18 7.02
C ASN A 249 -2.47 19.14 6.08
N ARG A 250 -1.30 19.67 6.47
CA ARG A 250 -0.06 19.54 5.68
C ARG A 250 0.29 18.07 5.46
N TRP A 251 0.26 17.27 6.52
CA TRP A 251 0.61 15.85 6.46
C TRP A 251 -0.38 15.01 5.63
N LEU A 252 -1.70 15.20 5.81
CA LEU A 252 -2.72 14.49 5.03
C LEU A 252 -2.72 14.89 3.55
N ALA A 253 -2.61 16.20 3.27
CA ALA A 253 -2.55 16.72 1.91
C ALA A 253 -1.32 16.18 1.17
N GLY A 254 -0.21 16.03 1.89
CA GLY A 254 1.10 15.70 1.35
C GLY A 254 1.67 16.80 0.44
N SER A 255 2.94 16.67 0.11
CA SER A 255 3.66 17.52 -0.84
C SER A 255 4.16 16.69 -2.04
N GLN A 256 4.87 17.33 -2.98
CA GLN A 256 5.58 16.59 -4.02
C GLN A 256 6.69 15.73 -3.37
N GLN A 257 6.88 14.51 -3.87
CA GLN A 257 7.85 13.54 -3.34
C GLN A 257 7.54 12.98 -1.95
N GLU A 258 6.43 13.38 -1.32
CA GLU A 258 5.90 12.72 -0.12
C GLU A 258 4.82 11.69 -0.48
N SER A 259 4.81 10.57 0.26
CA SER A 259 3.78 9.54 0.09
C SER A 259 2.39 10.09 0.41
N LYS A 260 1.41 9.87 -0.47
CA LYS A 260 0.01 10.20 -0.18
C LYS A 260 -0.49 9.38 1.02
N LYS A 261 -1.37 9.98 1.82
CA LYS A 261 -1.95 9.35 3.03
C LYS A 261 -3.35 8.82 2.82
N VAL A 262 -4.07 9.32 1.81
CA VAL A 262 -5.44 8.93 1.47
C VAL A 262 -5.53 8.58 -0.01
N PHE A 263 -6.14 7.44 -0.28
CA PHE A 263 -6.36 6.86 -1.60
C PHE A 263 -7.85 6.59 -1.77
N SER A 264 -8.37 6.77 -2.99
CA SER A 264 -9.79 6.66 -3.27
C SER A 264 -9.97 6.11 -4.68
N PHE A 265 -10.87 5.14 -4.81
CA PHE A 265 -11.18 4.45 -6.05
C PHE A 265 -12.67 4.36 -6.24
N LYS A 266 -13.14 4.49 -7.48
CA LYS A 266 -14.57 4.53 -7.83
C LYS A 266 -15.15 3.15 -8.11
N GLN A 267 -14.42 2.24 -8.75
CA GLN A 267 -14.92 0.95 -9.25
C GLN A 267 -13.91 -0.20 -9.05
N PRO A 268 -14.17 -1.12 -8.09
CA PRO A 268 -15.14 -0.98 -7.00
C PRO A 268 -14.81 0.20 -6.07
N ALA A 269 -15.85 0.78 -5.48
CA ALA A 269 -15.68 1.91 -4.57
C ALA A 269 -14.87 1.48 -3.32
N ARG A 270 -13.76 2.18 -3.06
CA ARG A 270 -12.89 1.93 -1.91
C ARG A 270 -12.11 3.18 -1.56
N THR A 271 -12.08 3.53 -0.29
CA THR A 271 -11.19 4.59 0.22
C THR A 271 -10.38 4.05 1.38
N PHE A 272 -9.08 4.26 1.35
CA PHE A 272 -8.20 3.83 2.42
C PHE A 272 -7.10 4.85 2.67
N GLY A 273 -6.40 4.68 3.79
CA GLY A 273 -5.29 5.53 4.11
C GLY A 273 -4.57 5.12 5.37
N PHE A 274 -3.70 6.03 5.82
CA PHE A 274 -2.97 5.89 7.06
C PHE A 274 -3.26 7.08 7.95
N VAL A 275 -3.27 6.85 9.25
CA VAL A 275 -3.21 7.89 10.26
C VAL A 275 -1.76 8.08 10.73
N ASN A 276 -1.46 9.22 11.33
CA ASN A 276 -0.23 9.42 12.10
C ASN A 276 -0.69 9.72 13.52
N PRO A 277 -0.55 8.79 14.47
CA PRO A 277 -1.08 8.95 15.83
C PRO A 277 -0.72 10.27 16.52
N ASP A 278 0.46 10.85 16.20
CA ASP A 278 0.91 12.13 16.75
C ASP A 278 0.18 13.35 16.16
N LEU A 279 -0.48 13.21 15.00
CA LEU A 279 -1.11 14.31 14.25
C LEU A 279 -2.61 14.13 13.99
N ILE A 280 -3.06 12.89 13.83
CA ILE A 280 -4.45 12.51 13.57
C ILE A 280 -4.64 11.04 13.95
N ASN A 281 -5.63 10.73 14.77
CA ASN A 281 -5.98 9.35 15.11
C ASN A 281 -7.19 8.85 14.29
N PHE A 282 -7.60 7.60 14.51
CA PHE A 282 -8.74 7.00 13.79
C PHE A 282 -10.06 7.75 14.01
N ASP A 283 -10.35 8.21 15.23
CA ASP A 283 -11.59 8.93 15.52
C ASP A 283 -11.63 10.29 14.81
N ASN A 284 -10.52 11.01 14.79
CA ASN A 284 -10.39 12.26 14.05
C ASN A 284 -10.55 12.03 12.54
N MET A 285 -9.93 10.96 12.00
CA MET A 285 -10.05 10.62 10.59
C MET A 285 -11.50 10.23 10.22
N LYS A 286 -12.14 9.41 11.06
CA LYS A 286 -13.55 9.02 10.91
C LYS A 286 -14.48 10.25 10.97
N ALA A 287 -14.24 11.18 11.88
CA ALA A 287 -14.99 12.44 11.95
C ALA A 287 -14.86 13.28 10.66
N ARG A 288 -13.65 13.35 10.08
CA ARG A 288 -13.43 14.00 8.77
C ARG A 288 -14.21 13.32 7.65
N LEU A 289 -14.25 11.99 7.62
CA LEU A 289 -15.03 11.23 6.64
C LEU A 289 -16.54 11.43 6.83
N ARG A 290 -17.03 11.50 8.07
CA ARG A 290 -18.44 11.84 8.35
C ARG A 290 -18.84 13.22 7.84
N GLY A 291 -17.89 14.16 7.77
CA GLY A 291 -18.09 15.47 7.15
C GLY A 291 -18.39 15.44 5.64
N VAL A 292 -18.17 14.32 4.96
CA VAL A 292 -18.52 14.10 3.54
C VAL A 292 -19.49 12.93 3.33
N TRP A 293 -19.55 12.00 4.28
CA TRP A 293 -20.43 10.84 4.30
C TRP A 293 -21.22 10.85 5.62
N GLN A 294 -22.29 11.65 5.68
CA GLN A 294 -23.06 11.88 6.91
C GLN A 294 -23.62 10.59 7.52
N ASN A 295 -23.88 9.58 6.69
CA ASN A 295 -24.39 8.27 7.08
C ASN A 295 -23.28 7.18 7.15
N LEU A 296 -22.02 7.55 7.39
CA LEU A 296 -20.95 6.58 7.58
C LEU A 296 -21.13 5.85 8.92
N ASP A 297 -21.43 4.56 8.83
CA ASP A 297 -21.55 3.66 9.97
C ASP A 297 -20.16 3.34 10.56
N ASP A 298 -20.09 3.11 11.88
CA ASP A 298 -18.84 2.75 12.54
C ASP A 298 -18.26 1.42 12.05
N GLN A 299 -19.10 0.47 11.62
CA GLN A 299 -18.70 -0.83 11.08
C GLN A 299 -18.12 -0.73 9.67
N GLU A 300 -18.43 0.33 8.92
CA GLU A 300 -17.86 0.57 7.59
C GLU A 300 -16.38 1.01 7.66
N PHE A 301 -15.96 1.59 8.79
CA PHE A 301 -14.58 2.04 9.00
C PHE A 301 -13.75 0.95 9.65
N LEU A 302 -12.97 0.24 8.83
CA LEU A 302 -12.10 -0.84 9.28
C LEU A 302 -10.74 -0.28 9.71
N THR A 303 -10.33 -0.57 10.94
CA THR A 303 -8.99 -0.24 11.44
C THR A 303 -7.96 -1.29 11.04
N GLY A 304 -6.69 -0.90 11.11
CA GLY A 304 -5.55 -1.78 10.91
C GLY A 304 -5.60 -3.06 11.72
N GLU A 305 -6.00 -2.97 12.99
CA GLU A 305 -6.16 -4.10 13.90
C GLU A 305 -7.23 -5.09 13.42
N GLN A 306 -8.41 -4.58 13.03
CA GLN A 306 -9.51 -5.39 12.52
C GLN A 306 -9.10 -6.10 11.21
N ILE A 307 -8.41 -5.38 10.32
CA ILE A 307 -7.89 -5.91 9.07
C ILE A 307 -6.83 -6.99 9.33
N LEU A 308 -5.90 -6.74 10.25
CA LEU A 308 -4.88 -7.71 10.63
C LEU A 308 -5.50 -9.02 11.15
N LYS A 309 -6.51 -8.91 12.01
CA LYS A 309 -7.27 -10.07 12.51
C LYS A 309 -7.97 -10.83 11.39
N ALA A 310 -8.61 -10.13 10.45
CA ALA A 310 -9.26 -10.75 9.30
C ALA A 310 -8.26 -11.49 8.38
N LEU A 311 -7.10 -10.88 8.12
CA LEU A 311 -6.03 -11.49 7.32
C LEU A 311 -5.42 -12.73 7.99
N GLY A 312 -5.29 -12.71 9.32
CA GLY A 312 -4.83 -13.84 10.11
C GLY A 312 -5.83 -15.01 10.14
N ALA A 313 -7.13 -14.71 10.28
CA ALA A 313 -8.18 -15.73 10.25
C ALA A 313 -8.30 -16.40 8.87
N SER A 314 -8.02 -15.67 7.79
CA SER A 314 -8.08 -16.20 6.42
C SER A 314 -6.90 -17.12 6.05
N GLY A 315 -5.82 -17.13 6.84
CA GLY A 315 -4.62 -17.94 6.59
C GLY A 315 -4.42 -19.12 7.55
N GLY A 316 -5.30 -19.28 8.55
CA GLY A 316 -5.31 -20.45 9.42
C GLY A 316 -6.18 -21.53 8.81
N GLY A 317 -5.58 -22.62 8.33
CA GLY A 317 -6.33 -23.87 8.24
C GLY A 317 -6.97 -24.14 9.60
N GLN A 318 -8.27 -24.46 9.60
CA GLN A 318 -8.89 -25.04 10.79
C GLN A 318 -8.00 -26.18 11.26
N GLN A 319 -7.54 -26.10 12.52
CA GLN A 319 -7.00 -27.26 13.21
C GLN A 319 -8.10 -28.33 13.32
#